data_AF-W7YYC6-F1
#
_entry.id   AF-W7YYC6-F1
#
_cell.length_a   1.000
_cell.length_b   1.000
_cell.length_c   1.000
_cell.angle_alpha   90.00
_cell.angle_beta   90.00
_cell.angle_gamma   90.00
#
_symmetry.space_group_name_H-M   'P 1'
#
loop_
_entity.id
_entity.type
_entity.pdbx_description
1 polymer ?
#
loop_
_entity_poly.entity_id
_entity_poly.type
_entity_poly.pdbx_seq_one_letter_code
_entity_poly.pdbx_strand_id
1 'polypeptide(L)'
;MWSQLEIEDPVEVDSLVNMLKMAFSFDNWTKVLSLSKNLHILASQIHNEHIQHELFGTPISKKKMNRSIVFYFGYSYLMKGVAHQKLKQYPEAMKCVNYYSDLSWINDSSEIGLKTVNDFKLYAKANSLTLELLNGNIDFLAEYIHLLKTNQQETLPGLLTLLESALNNNFNIDNELNLFLDHIKVDGLYEDRISSIYYIHLIQMLAIYEFKNDRYIEAIDYALQLLTYSDHVGDDSTFKKSIALFESFRPYASRAQLDGYMTILANIFKLTNEYEESIHLTLK
;
A
#
# COMPACT_ATOMS: atom_id res chain seq x y z
N MET A 1 41.80 15.01 -16.33
CA MET A 1 40.96 14.78 -17.51
C MET A 1 39.65 14.17 -17.02
N TRP A 2 38.80 15.03 -16.44
CA TRP A 2 37.48 14.66 -15.94
C TRP A 2 36.46 15.26 -16.91
N SER A 3 35.97 14.46 -17.85
CA SER A 3 34.70 14.69 -18.57
C SER A 3 34.58 13.64 -19.65
N GLN A 4 33.84 12.57 -19.35
CA GLN A 4 33.01 11.79 -20.29
C GLN A 4 32.53 10.55 -19.54
N LEU A 5 31.62 10.78 -18.61
CA LEU A 5 30.57 9.83 -18.29
C LEU A 5 29.25 10.56 -18.60
N GLU A 6 29.11 10.93 -19.87
CA GLU A 6 27.79 11.14 -20.45
C GLU A 6 27.13 9.77 -20.48
N ILE A 7 26.14 9.59 -19.60
CA ILE A 7 25.20 8.47 -19.66
C ILE A 7 24.33 8.77 -20.89
N GLU A 8 24.85 8.45 -22.08
CA GLU A 8 24.16 8.53 -23.37
C GLU A 8 23.66 7.13 -23.80
N ASP A 9 23.04 6.42 -22.88
CA ASP A 9 21.99 5.48 -23.30
C ASP A 9 20.66 6.21 -23.13
N PRO A 10 19.89 6.44 -24.22
CA PRO A 10 18.56 7.02 -24.08
C PRO A 10 17.76 6.09 -23.18
N VAL A 11 17.45 6.55 -21.97
CA VAL A 11 16.64 5.77 -21.03
C VAL A 11 15.33 5.44 -21.74
N GLU A 12 15.17 4.17 -22.12
CA GLU A 12 13.93 3.71 -22.73
C GLU A 12 12.78 3.99 -21.77
N VAL A 13 11.65 4.47 -22.28
CA VAL A 13 10.50 4.88 -21.45
C VAL A 13 10.04 3.75 -20.51
N ASP A 14 10.18 2.49 -20.96
CA ASP A 14 9.90 1.30 -20.16
C ASP A 14 10.91 1.06 -19.03
N SER A 15 12.17 1.50 -19.17
CA SER A 15 13.16 1.44 -18.11
C SER A 15 12.75 2.33 -16.93
N LEU A 16 12.22 3.53 -17.20
CA LEU A 16 11.66 4.40 -16.14
C LEU A 16 10.48 3.76 -15.41
N VAL A 17 9.63 3.02 -16.11
CA VAL A 17 8.52 2.27 -15.50
C VAL A 17 9.05 1.19 -14.54
N ASN A 18 10.10 0.47 -14.94
CA ASN A 18 10.72 -0.55 -14.08
C ASN A 18 11.40 0.08 -12.85
N MET A 19 12.12 1.19 -13.03
CA MET A 19 12.70 1.94 -11.92
C MET A 19 11.62 2.47 -10.96
N LEU A 20 10.46 2.91 -11.48
CA LEU A 20 9.33 3.34 -10.66
C LEU A 20 8.79 2.21 -9.79
N LYS A 21 8.56 1.04 -10.38
CA LYS A 21 8.10 -0.15 -9.65
C LYS A 21 9.10 -0.56 -8.56
N MET A 22 10.39 -0.49 -8.85
CA MET A 22 11.45 -0.79 -7.88
C MET A 22 11.47 0.24 -6.74
N ALA A 23 11.40 1.54 -7.06
CA ALA A 23 11.35 2.59 -6.04
C ALA A 23 10.10 2.45 -5.16
N PHE A 24 8.96 2.09 -5.75
CA PHE A 24 7.72 1.79 -5.05
C PHE A 24 7.87 0.60 -4.10
N SER A 25 8.48 -0.51 -4.54
CA SER A 25 8.66 -1.70 -3.68
C SER A 25 9.58 -1.47 -2.48
N PHE A 26 10.40 -0.41 -2.50
CA PHE A 26 11.27 0.00 -1.39
C PHE A 26 10.71 1.21 -0.62
N ASP A 27 9.44 1.58 -0.83
CA ASP A 27 8.78 2.74 -0.21
C ASP A 27 9.57 4.06 -0.37
N ASN A 28 10.38 4.18 -1.43
CA ASN A 28 11.20 5.36 -1.67
C ASN A 28 10.40 6.44 -2.39
N TRP A 29 9.48 7.08 -1.65
CA TRP A 29 8.52 8.04 -2.20
C TRP A 29 9.16 9.23 -2.90
N THR A 30 10.30 9.73 -2.39
CA THR A 30 11.07 10.79 -3.03
C THR A 30 11.59 10.35 -4.41
N LYS A 31 12.07 9.11 -4.52
CA LYS A 31 12.49 8.55 -5.81
C LYS A 31 11.30 8.31 -6.73
N VAL A 32 10.17 7.83 -6.22
CA VAL A 32 8.92 7.69 -7.00
C VAL A 32 8.49 9.04 -7.58
N LEU A 33 8.50 10.13 -6.80
CA LEU A 33 8.15 11.48 -7.28
C LEU A 33 9.07 11.94 -8.43
N SER A 34 10.38 11.81 -8.26
CA SER A 34 11.36 12.22 -9.29
C SER A 34 11.26 11.38 -10.56
N LEU A 35 11.15 10.05 -10.44
CA LEU A 35 10.99 9.16 -11.59
C LEU A 35 9.65 9.37 -12.30
N SER A 36 8.58 9.64 -11.56
CA SER A 36 7.25 9.92 -12.14
C SER A 36 7.28 11.21 -12.97
N LYS A 37 7.97 12.24 -12.46
CA LYS A 37 8.21 13.49 -13.22
C LYS A 37 9.00 13.22 -14.49
N ASN A 38 10.07 12.42 -14.43
CA ASN A 38 10.88 12.09 -15.61
C ASN A 38 10.08 11.29 -16.64
N LEU A 39 9.27 10.33 -16.20
CA LEU A 39 8.39 9.55 -17.07
C LEU A 39 7.39 10.46 -17.79
N HIS A 40 6.78 11.41 -17.06
CA HIS A 40 5.86 12.38 -17.64
C HIS A 40 6.54 13.27 -18.70
N ILE A 41 7.75 13.78 -18.41
CA ILE A 41 8.52 14.61 -19.36
C ILE A 41 8.82 13.82 -20.63
N LEU A 42 9.28 12.58 -20.50
CA LEU A 42 9.61 11.74 -21.65
C LEU A 42 8.36 11.37 -22.47
N ALA A 43 7.25 11.05 -21.81
CA ALA A 43 5.97 10.80 -22.49
C ALA A 43 5.49 12.06 -23.25
N SER A 44 5.63 13.24 -22.65
CA SER A 44 5.29 14.52 -23.28
C SER A 44 6.14 14.81 -24.51
N GLN A 45 7.45 14.52 -24.45
CA GLN A 45 8.35 14.66 -25.59
C GLN A 45 7.93 13.73 -26.74
N ILE A 46 7.69 12.45 -26.45
CA ILE A 46 7.28 11.46 -27.47
C ILE A 46 5.94 11.87 -28.11
N HIS A 47 4.96 12.28 -27.30
CA HIS A 47 3.66 12.70 -27.81
C HIS A 47 3.76 13.95 -28.68
N ASN A 48 4.55 14.94 -28.27
CA ASN A 48 4.78 16.14 -29.05
C ASN A 48 5.48 15.83 -30.38
N GLU A 49 6.49 14.94 -30.39
CA GLU A 49 7.15 14.48 -31.62
C GLU A 49 6.14 13.87 -32.61
N HIS A 50 5.20 13.04 -32.14
CA HIS A 50 4.13 12.49 -32.98
C HIS A 50 3.21 13.57 -33.54
N ILE A 51 2.76 14.53 -32.72
CA ILE A 51 1.93 15.64 -33.19
C ILE A 51 2.67 16.46 -34.26
N GLN A 52 3.95 16.79 -34.04
CA GLN A 52 4.73 17.55 -35.03
C GLN A 52 4.89 16.78 -36.34
N HIS A 53 5.06 15.46 -36.29
CA HIS A 53 5.10 14.63 -37.50
C HIS A 53 3.76 14.62 -38.23
N GLU A 54 2.64 14.47 -37.53
CA GLU A 54 1.30 14.49 -38.13
C GLU A 54 0.98 15.85 -38.79
N LEU A 55 1.38 16.96 -38.16
CA LEU A 55 1.10 18.31 -38.65
C LEU A 55 2.08 18.79 -39.73
N PHE A 56 3.37 18.44 -39.62
CA PHE A 56 4.44 19.06 -40.40
C PHE A 56 5.39 18.06 -41.07
N GLY A 57 5.19 16.75 -40.90
CA GLY A 57 6.05 15.71 -41.48
C GLY A 57 7.47 15.66 -40.89
N THR A 58 7.68 16.21 -39.69
CA THR A 58 8.99 16.19 -39.02
C THR A 58 9.43 14.76 -38.69
N PRO A 59 10.72 14.39 -38.85
CA PRO A 59 11.20 13.05 -38.51
C PRO A 59 10.90 12.66 -37.05
N ILE A 60 10.35 11.46 -36.83
CA ILE A 60 10.09 10.89 -35.50
C ILE A 60 11.34 10.14 -35.01
N SER A 61 11.72 10.31 -33.74
CA SER A 61 12.75 9.48 -33.14
C SER A 61 12.27 8.03 -32.99
N LYS A 62 13.08 7.03 -33.34
CA LYS A 62 12.71 5.60 -33.22
C LYS A 62 12.76 5.12 -31.76
N LYS A 63 12.14 5.85 -30.84
CA LYS A 63 11.99 5.42 -29.45
C LYS A 63 11.01 4.25 -29.41
N LYS A 64 11.50 3.06 -29.05
CA LYS A 64 10.66 1.88 -28.88
C LYS A 64 9.79 2.06 -27.63
N MET A 65 8.49 1.83 -27.76
CA MET A 65 7.55 1.79 -26.65
C MET A 65 6.89 0.41 -26.63
N ASN A 66 6.85 -0.22 -25.47
CA ASN A 66 6.16 -1.50 -25.31
C ASN A 66 4.65 -1.33 -25.01
N ARG A 67 4.20 -0.11 -24.72
CA ARG A 67 2.81 0.21 -24.37
C ARG A 67 2.31 1.46 -25.10
N SER A 68 1.00 1.68 -25.08
CA SER A 68 0.38 2.92 -25.57
C SER A 68 0.95 4.14 -24.83
N ILE A 69 1.06 5.28 -25.51
CA ILE A 69 1.47 6.55 -24.90
C ILE A 69 0.54 6.97 -23.75
N VAL A 70 -0.75 6.60 -23.83
CA VAL A 70 -1.75 6.78 -22.76
C VAL A 70 -1.26 6.16 -21.45
N PHE A 71 -0.66 4.97 -21.52
CA PHE A 71 -0.16 4.26 -20.35
C PHE A 71 0.91 5.08 -19.62
N TYR A 72 1.88 5.63 -20.33
CA TYR A 72 2.99 6.35 -19.69
C TYR A 72 2.52 7.66 -19.04
N PHE A 73 1.58 8.39 -19.67
CA PHE A 73 0.95 9.54 -19.03
C PHE A 73 0.18 9.14 -17.78
N GLY A 74 -0.76 8.19 -17.88
CA GLY A 74 -1.56 7.74 -16.75
C GLY A 74 -0.70 7.21 -15.61
N TYR A 75 0.29 6.37 -15.91
CA TYR A 75 1.17 5.75 -14.92
C TYR A 75 2.05 6.80 -14.23
N SER A 76 2.52 7.82 -14.96
CA SER A 76 3.30 8.91 -14.36
C SER A 76 2.50 9.69 -13.31
N TYR A 77 1.24 10.03 -13.60
CA TYR A 77 0.40 10.74 -12.64
C TYR A 77 -0.09 9.84 -11.52
N LEU A 78 -0.44 8.58 -11.82
CA LEU A 78 -0.84 7.58 -10.82
C LEU A 78 0.26 7.41 -9.76
N MET A 79 1.49 7.12 -10.18
CA MET A 79 2.61 6.90 -9.27
C MET A 79 2.98 8.16 -8.48
N LYS A 80 2.90 9.34 -9.10
CA LYS A 80 3.07 10.61 -8.40
C LYS A 80 1.98 10.83 -7.34
N GLY A 81 0.73 10.52 -7.66
CA GLY A 81 -0.40 10.60 -6.73
C GLY A 81 -0.23 9.66 -5.54
N VAL A 82 0.15 8.41 -5.78
CA VAL A 82 0.45 7.43 -4.74
C VAL A 82 1.56 7.91 -3.81
N ALA A 83 2.65 8.48 -4.36
CA ALA A 83 3.72 9.02 -3.53
C ALA A 83 3.25 10.18 -2.64
N HIS A 84 2.46 11.11 -3.19
CA HIS A 84 1.86 12.19 -2.38
C HIS A 84 0.91 11.64 -1.30
N GLN A 85 0.09 10.63 -1.61
CA GLN A 85 -0.77 9.97 -0.63
C GLN A 85 0.05 9.37 0.52
N LYS A 86 1.12 8.62 0.22
CA LYS A 86 1.99 8.00 1.23
C LYS A 86 2.77 9.02 2.06
N LEU A 87 3.02 10.20 1.51
CA LEU A 87 3.56 11.36 2.21
C LEU A 87 2.50 12.19 2.95
N LYS A 88 1.24 11.73 3.00
CA LYS A 88 0.09 12.41 3.61
C LYS A 88 -0.22 13.80 3.01
N GLN A 89 0.15 14.00 1.75
CA GLN A 89 -0.11 15.20 0.95
C GLN A 89 -1.36 14.97 0.08
N TYR A 90 -2.51 14.81 0.73
CA TYR A 90 -3.76 14.39 0.05
C TYR A 90 -4.24 15.38 -1.02
N PRO A 91 -4.16 16.72 -0.85
CA PRO A 91 -4.53 17.66 -1.90
C PRO A 91 -3.68 17.52 -3.17
N GLU A 92 -2.37 17.31 -3.03
CA GLU A 92 -1.45 17.07 -4.14
C GLU A 92 -1.72 15.72 -4.81
N ALA A 93 -2.04 14.70 -4.02
CA ALA A 93 -2.44 13.40 -4.54
C ALA A 93 -3.73 13.53 -5.38
N MET A 94 -4.74 14.24 -4.89
CA MET A 94 -6.01 14.44 -5.60
C MET A 94 -5.83 15.20 -6.92
N LYS A 95 -4.96 16.23 -6.95
CA LYS A 95 -4.57 16.88 -8.21
C LYS A 95 -4.01 15.89 -9.22
N CYS A 96 -3.18 14.95 -8.77
CA CYS A 96 -2.65 13.89 -9.64
C CYS A 96 -3.77 12.96 -10.15
N VAL A 97 -4.72 12.58 -9.29
CA VAL A 97 -5.89 11.77 -9.68
C VAL A 97 -6.68 12.43 -10.81
N ASN A 98 -6.96 13.73 -10.68
CA ASN A 98 -7.69 14.49 -11.69
C ASN A 98 -6.97 14.56 -13.05
N TYR A 99 -5.63 14.44 -13.09
CA TYR A 99 -4.90 14.43 -14.37
C TYR A 99 -5.04 13.13 -15.14
N TYR A 100 -5.17 11.98 -14.46
CA TYR A 100 -5.34 10.69 -15.13
C TYR A 100 -6.77 10.17 -15.12
N SER A 101 -7.71 10.87 -14.47
CA SER A 101 -9.14 10.55 -14.51
C SER A 101 -9.73 10.70 -15.90
N ASP A 102 -9.12 11.52 -16.76
CA ASP A 102 -9.47 11.57 -18.17
C ASP A 102 -8.23 11.77 -19.06
N LEU A 103 -7.88 10.73 -19.80
CA LEU A 103 -6.75 10.70 -20.73
C LEU A 103 -7.21 10.70 -22.19
N SER A 104 -8.50 10.94 -22.47
CA SER A 104 -9.05 10.92 -23.83
C SER A 104 -8.44 11.99 -24.74
N TRP A 105 -7.88 13.06 -24.17
CA TRP A 105 -7.20 14.13 -24.92
C TRP A 105 -5.97 13.65 -25.70
N ILE A 106 -5.38 12.51 -25.33
CA ILE A 106 -4.25 11.89 -26.03
C ILE A 106 -4.67 11.35 -27.42
N ASN A 107 -5.98 11.13 -27.63
CA ASN A 107 -6.58 10.71 -28.90
C ASN A 107 -5.99 9.42 -29.52
N ASP A 108 -5.54 8.48 -28.67
CA ASP A 108 -5.15 7.14 -29.12
C ASP A 108 -6.40 6.30 -29.37
N SER A 109 -6.80 6.23 -30.66
CA SER A 109 -7.98 5.48 -31.11
C SER A 109 -7.76 3.97 -31.22
N SER A 110 -6.57 3.47 -30.91
CA SER A 110 -6.33 2.02 -30.85
C SER A 110 -7.15 1.36 -29.75
N GLU A 111 -7.50 0.09 -29.94
CA GLU A 111 -8.21 -0.69 -28.92
C GLU A 111 -7.45 -0.72 -27.58
N ILE A 112 -6.11 -0.83 -27.64
CA ILE A 112 -5.24 -0.81 -26.46
C ILE A 112 -5.26 0.57 -25.79
N GLY A 113 -5.22 1.66 -26.55
CA GLY A 113 -5.30 3.03 -26.04
C GLY A 113 -6.63 3.28 -25.32
N LEU A 114 -7.76 2.96 -25.97
CA LEU A 114 -9.10 3.10 -25.40
C LEU A 114 -9.28 2.26 -24.13
N LYS A 115 -8.81 1.02 -24.13
CA LYS A 115 -8.81 0.16 -22.93
C LYS A 115 -8.01 0.82 -21.80
N THR A 116 -6.81 1.31 -22.11
CA THR A 116 -5.93 1.95 -21.13
C THR A 116 -6.58 3.20 -20.52
N VAL A 117 -7.26 4.04 -21.32
CA VAL A 117 -8.03 5.19 -20.81
C VAL A 117 -9.09 4.74 -19.81
N ASN A 118 -9.84 3.68 -20.13
CA ASN A 118 -10.88 3.15 -19.25
C ASN A 118 -10.30 2.55 -17.95
N ASP A 119 -9.17 1.84 -18.03
CA ASP A 119 -8.48 1.32 -16.84
C ASP A 119 -8.09 2.47 -15.88
N PHE A 120 -7.51 3.56 -16.42
CA PHE A 120 -7.16 4.73 -15.59
C PHE A 120 -8.38 5.46 -15.01
N LYS A 121 -9.52 5.47 -15.69
CA LYS A 121 -10.79 5.98 -15.14
C LYS A 121 -11.22 5.20 -13.89
N LEU A 122 -11.12 3.86 -13.95
CA LEU A 122 -11.42 3.00 -12.80
C LEU A 122 -10.45 3.23 -11.65
N TYR A 123 -9.14 3.31 -11.94
CA TYR A 123 -8.14 3.64 -10.92
C TYR A 123 -8.37 5.01 -10.29
N ALA A 124 -8.74 6.01 -11.10
CA ALA A 124 -9.00 7.35 -10.60
C ALA A 124 -10.18 7.35 -9.63
N LYS A 125 -11.27 6.66 -9.97
CA LYS A 125 -12.42 6.51 -9.08
C LYS A 125 -12.03 5.88 -7.73
N ALA A 126 -11.31 4.76 -7.76
CA ALA A 126 -10.88 4.07 -6.54
C ALA A 126 -9.95 4.93 -5.66
N ASN A 127 -9.00 5.62 -6.31
CA ASN A 127 -8.02 6.46 -5.62
C ASN A 127 -8.65 7.76 -5.09
N SER A 128 -9.62 8.36 -5.80
CA SER A 128 -10.38 9.51 -5.30
C SER A 128 -11.13 9.14 -4.01
N LEU A 129 -11.86 8.03 -3.98
CA LEU A 129 -12.58 7.58 -2.78
C LEU A 129 -11.63 7.32 -1.59
N THR A 130 -10.50 6.67 -1.87
CA THR A 130 -9.41 6.47 -0.89
C THR A 130 -8.95 7.82 -0.30
N LEU A 131 -8.69 8.82 -1.14
CA LEU A 131 -8.21 10.12 -0.71
C LEU A 131 -9.26 10.92 0.06
N GLU A 132 -10.53 10.86 -0.35
CA GLU A 132 -11.63 11.49 0.38
C GLU A 132 -11.72 10.95 1.82
N LEU A 133 -11.68 9.62 1.99
CA LEU A 133 -11.69 9.01 3.31
C LEU A 133 -10.46 9.38 4.13
N LEU A 134 -9.25 9.29 3.57
CA LEU A 134 -8.02 9.67 4.27
C LEU A 134 -8.03 11.13 4.72
N ASN A 135 -8.67 12.01 3.93
CA ASN A 135 -8.85 13.42 4.24
C ASN A 135 -10.04 13.70 5.19
N GLY A 136 -10.70 12.67 5.71
CA GLY A 136 -11.76 12.79 6.70
C GLY A 136 -13.16 13.03 6.13
N ASN A 137 -13.38 12.79 4.84
CA ASN A 137 -14.69 12.95 4.23
C ASN A 137 -15.50 11.65 4.29
N ILE A 138 -16.24 11.47 5.39
CA ILE A 138 -17.00 10.24 5.67
C ILE A 138 -18.18 10.01 4.73
N ASP A 139 -18.65 11.04 4.03
CA ASP A 139 -19.80 10.95 3.11
C ASP A 139 -19.56 9.94 1.98
N PHE A 140 -18.30 9.68 1.64
CA PHE A 140 -17.89 8.71 0.62
C PHE A 140 -17.72 7.28 1.14
N LEU A 141 -17.93 7.03 2.44
CA LEU A 141 -17.73 5.72 3.05
C LEU A 141 -18.59 4.64 2.38
N ALA A 142 -19.88 4.89 2.18
CA ALA A 142 -20.78 3.91 1.59
C ALA A 142 -20.33 3.47 0.18
N GLU A 143 -19.87 4.43 -0.64
CA GLU A 143 -19.36 4.14 -1.98
C GLU A 143 -18.04 3.37 -1.93
N TYR A 144 -17.16 3.69 -0.97
CA TYR A 144 -15.92 2.96 -0.76
C TYR A 144 -16.16 1.51 -0.34
N ILE A 145 -17.08 1.28 0.60
CA ILE A 145 -17.46 -0.08 1.04
C ILE A 145 -18.03 -0.89 -0.13
N HIS A 146 -18.86 -0.27 -0.98
CA HIS A 146 -19.34 -0.92 -2.20
C HIS A 146 -18.18 -1.32 -3.12
N LEU A 147 -17.20 -0.43 -3.32
CA LEU A 147 -16.03 -0.70 -4.14
C LEU A 147 -15.22 -1.90 -3.61
N LEU A 148 -15.00 -1.99 -2.30
CA LEU A 148 -14.31 -3.14 -1.68
C LEU A 148 -15.07 -4.44 -1.88
N LYS A 149 -16.40 -4.44 -1.67
CA LYS A 149 -17.24 -5.63 -1.89
C LYS A 149 -17.17 -6.18 -3.31
N THR A 150 -17.01 -5.30 -4.30
CA THR A 150 -16.90 -5.70 -5.72
C THR A 150 -15.49 -6.11 -6.14
N ASN A 151 -14.46 -5.86 -5.33
CA ASN A 151 -13.05 -6.09 -5.69
C ASN A 151 -12.30 -6.85 -4.60
N GLN A 152 -12.45 -8.18 -4.56
CA GLN A 152 -11.90 -9.03 -3.49
C GLN A 152 -10.38 -8.90 -3.29
N GLN A 153 -9.62 -8.62 -4.36
CA GLN A 153 -8.16 -8.44 -4.29
C GLN A 153 -7.76 -7.15 -3.54
N GLU A 154 -8.65 -6.16 -3.49
CA GLU A 154 -8.41 -4.87 -2.85
C GLU A 154 -8.94 -4.81 -1.41
N THR A 155 -9.56 -5.88 -0.90
CA THR A 155 -10.19 -5.89 0.43
C THR A 155 -9.18 -5.59 1.54
N LEU A 156 -8.04 -6.30 1.60
CA LEU A 156 -7.05 -6.10 2.66
C LEU A 156 -6.42 -4.69 2.62
N PRO A 157 -5.87 -4.21 1.48
CA PRO A 157 -5.39 -2.83 1.37
C PRO A 157 -6.47 -1.78 1.66
N GLY A 158 -7.71 -2.06 1.27
CA GLY A 158 -8.85 -1.18 1.51
C GLY A 158 -9.21 -1.05 2.98
N LEU A 159 -9.20 -2.15 3.74
CA LEU A 159 -9.42 -2.13 5.19
C LEU A 159 -8.34 -1.36 5.94
N LEU A 160 -7.08 -1.45 5.50
CA LEU A 160 -6.01 -0.63 6.06
C LEU A 160 -6.26 0.86 5.84
N THR A 161 -6.72 1.25 4.65
CA THR A 161 -7.10 2.64 4.36
C THR A 161 -8.24 3.09 5.26
N LEU A 162 -9.25 2.23 5.46
CA LEU A 162 -10.41 2.53 6.29
C LEU A 162 -10.01 2.73 7.77
N LEU A 163 -9.20 1.83 8.33
CA LEU A 163 -8.65 1.95 9.68
C LEU A 163 -7.75 3.18 9.81
N GLU A 164 -6.92 3.47 8.80
CA GLU A 164 -6.06 4.67 8.81
C GLU A 164 -6.90 5.94 8.88
N SER A 165 -7.93 6.03 8.03
CA SER A 165 -8.89 7.14 8.03
C SER A 165 -9.58 7.28 9.39
N ALA A 166 -10.11 6.18 9.93
CA ALA A 166 -10.81 6.17 11.21
C ALA A 166 -9.91 6.57 12.37
N LEU A 167 -8.68 6.08 12.42
CA LEU A 167 -7.71 6.39 13.46
C LEU A 167 -7.21 7.85 13.42
N ASN A 168 -7.11 8.44 12.22
CA ASN A 168 -6.64 9.81 12.04
C ASN A 168 -7.76 10.84 12.26
N ASN A 169 -9.00 10.49 11.92
CA ASN A 169 -10.16 11.40 11.97
C ASN A 169 -11.16 11.07 13.08
N ASN A 170 -10.88 10.06 13.91
CA ASN A 170 -11.73 9.56 15.00
C ASN A 170 -13.14 9.12 14.54
N PHE A 171 -13.20 8.36 13.45
CA PHE A 171 -14.46 7.76 13.00
C PHE A 171 -14.72 6.43 13.70
N ASN A 172 -16.00 6.16 13.96
CA ASN A 172 -16.45 4.80 14.26
C ASN A 172 -16.80 4.11 12.94
N ILE A 173 -16.14 3.00 12.67
CA ILE A 173 -16.30 2.16 11.47
C ILE A 173 -16.66 0.71 11.85
N ASP A 174 -17.20 0.50 13.06
CA ASP A 174 -17.40 -0.85 13.62
C ASP A 174 -18.34 -1.67 12.72
N ASN A 175 -19.40 -1.04 12.20
CA ASN A 175 -20.34 -1.68 11.28
C ASN A 175 -19.65 -2.10 9.98
N GLU A 176 -18.80 -1.25 9.44
CA GLU A 176 -18.09 -1.48 8.19
C GLU A 176 -17.06 -2.58 8.34
N LEU A 177 -16.30 -2.60 9.43
CA LEU A 177 -15.32 -3.65 9.72
C LEU A 177 -15.99 -5.03 9.83
N ASN A 178 -17.11 -5.11 10.54
CA ASN A 178 -17.85 -6.37 10.73
C ASN A 178 -18.29 -7.02 9.39
N LEU A 179 -18.49 -6.23 8.34
CA LEU A 179 -18.83 -6.77 7.01
C LEU A 179 -17.72 -7.62 6.40
N PHE A 180 -16.46 -7.39 6.79
CA PHE A 180 -15.29 -8.04 6.20
C PHE A 180 -14.57 -8.97 7.16
N LEU A 181 -14.48 -8.64 8.45
CA LEU A 181 -13.68 -9.38 9.42
C LEU A 181 -14.11 -10.86 9.54
N ASP A 182 -15.41 -11.16 9.45
CA ASP A 182 -15.92 -12.55 9.46
C ASP A 182 -15.38 -13.41 8.30
N HIS A 183 -14.95 -12.77 7.21
CA HIS A 183 -14.48 -13.44 5.99
C HIS A 183 -12.94 -13.45 5.89
N ILE A 184 -12.25 -12.71 6.75
CA ILE A 184 -10.78 -12.72 6.82
C ILE A 184 -10.39 -13.94 7.64
N LYS A 185 -9.63 -14.87 7.04
CA LYS A 185 -9.25 -16.13 7.68
C LYS A 185 -8.62 -15.85 9.05
N VAL A 186 -9.31 -16.29 10.09
CA VAL A 186 -8.89 -16.20 11.50
C VAL A 186 -7.52 -16.85 11.72
N ASP A 187 -7.18 -17.83 10.87
CA ASP A 187 -5.93 -18.58 10.97
C ASP A 187 -4.71 -17.83 10.42
N GLY A 188 -4.89 -16.68 9.75
CA GLY A 188 -3.80 -15.76 9.35
C GLY A 188 -2.76 -16.29 8.35
N LEU A 189 -2.81 -17.58 8.01
CA LEU A 189 -1.86 -18.23 7.12
C LEU A 189 -2.26 -18.00 5.66
N TYR A 190 -1.90 -16.82 5.15
CA TYR A 190 -1.85 -16.60 3.71
C TYR A 190 -0.64 -17.33 3.13
N GLU A 191 -0.86 -18.04 2.02
CA GLU A 191 0.20 -18.74 1.31
C GLU A 191 1.15 -17.76 0.61
N ASP A 192 0.66 -16.58 0.23
CA ASP A 192 1.45 -15.54 -0.39
C ASP A 192 1.96 -14.51 0.61
N ARG A 193 3.24 -14.17 0.49
CA ARG A 193 3.94 -13.25 1.40
C ARG A 193 3.30 -11.85 1.45
N ILE A 194 2.70 -11.40 0.35
CA ILE A 194 2.15 -10.04 0.25
C ILE A 194 0.89 -9.93 1.13
N SER A 195 -0.04 -10.87 0.99
CA SER A 195 -1.24 -10.93 1.82
C SER A 195 -0.90 -11.13 3.29
N SER A 196 0.14 -11.92 3.62
CA SER A 196 0.62 -12.05 5.01
C SER A 196 1.07 -10.71 5.60
N ILE A 197 1.81 -9.89 4.84
CA ILE A 197 2.24 -8.55 5.30
C ILE A 197 1.03 -7.64 5.52
N TYR A 198 0.08 -7.63 4.59
CA TYR A 198 -1.14 -6.83 4.74
C TYR A 198 -1.97 -7.28 5.94
N TYR A 199 -2.06 -8.59 6.19
CA TYR A 199 -2.75 -9.15 7.33
C TYR A 199 -2.09 -8.77 8.66
N ILE A 200 -0.75 -8.89 8.78
CA ILE A 200 0.02 -8.43 9.95
C ILE A 200 -0.32 -6.96 10.25
N HIS A 201 -0.27 -6.11 9.23
CA HIS A 201 -0.57 -4.69 9.38
C HIS A 201 -2.03 -4.46 9.78
N LEU A 202 -2.97 -5.27 9.26
CA LEU A 202 -4.38 -5.17 9.60
C LEU A 202 -4.61 -5.47 11.08
N ILE A 203 -4.08 -6.58 11.59
CA ILE A 203 -4.20 -6.97 13.00
C ILE A 203 -3.56 -5.92 13.91
N GLN A 204 -2.39 -5.40 13.53
CA GLN A 204 -1.76 -4.30 14.25
C GLN A 204 -2.67 -3.06 14.33
N MET A 205 -3.29 -2.67 13.22
CA MET A 205 -4.16 -1.48 13.18
C MET A 205 -5.47 -1.70 13.93
N LEU A 206 -6.04 -2.90 13.88
CA LEU A 206 -7.20 -3.29 14.69
C LEU A 206 -6.88 -3.17 16.19
N ALA A 207 -5.74 -3.69 16.63
CA ALA A 207 -5.31 -3.55 18.04
C ALA A 207 -5.29 -2.07 18.49
N ILE A 208 -4.75 -1.17 17.66
CA ILE A 208 -4.69 0.27 17.96
C ILE A 208 -6.09 0.90 17.91
N TYR A 209 -6.93 0.52 16.94
CA TYR A 209 -8.28 1.04 16.78
C TYR A 209 -9.19 0.66 17.95
N GLU A 210 -9.18 -0.61 18.35
CA GLU A 210 -9.91 -1.08 19.53
C GLU A 210 -9.44 -0.37 20.80
N PHE A 211 -8.12 -0.22 20.97
CA PHE A 211 -7.57 0.48 22.14
C PHE A 211 -8.01 1.94 22.20
N LYS A 212 -7.98 2.65 21.08
CA LYS A 212 -8.43 4.06 20.99
C LYS A 212 -9.92 4.22 21.29
N ASN A 213 -10.72 3.17 21.10
CA ASN A 213 -12.14 3.15 21.39
C ASN A 213 -12.46 2.54 22.77
N ASP A 214 -11.45 2.46 23.66
CA ASP A 214 -11.55 1.93 25.03
C ASP A 214 -11.97 0.45 25.14
N ARG A 215 -11.85 -0.30 24.03
CA ARG A 215 -12.11 -1.74 23.95
C ARG A 215 -10.82 -2.52 24.18
N TYR A 216 -10.34 -2.44 25.43
CA TYR A 216 -9.00 -2.91 25.78
C TYR A 216 -8.84 -4.43 25.69
N ILE A 217 -9.92 -5.19 25.93
CA ILE A 217 -9.86 -6.66 25.87
C ILE A 217 -9.56 -7.09 24.43
N GLU A 218 -10.34 -6.59 23.48
CA GLU A 218 -10.22 -6.85 22.05
C GLU A 218 -8.87 -6.36 21.51
N ALA A 219 -8.42 -5.18 21.93
CA ALA A 219 -7.11 -4.65 21.57
C ALA A 219 -5.95 -5.56 21.98
N ILE A 220 -6.02 -6.12 23.20
CA ILE A 220 -5.00 -7.02 23.73
C ILE A 220 -5.07 -8.38 23.03
N ASP A 221 -6.26 -8.87 22.72
CA ASP A 221 -6.43 -10.13 21.97
C ASP A 221 -5.78 -10.04 20.58
N TYR A 222 -5.94 -8.91 19.88
CA TYR A 222 -5.21 -8.67 18.63
C TYR A 222 -3.69 -8.60 18.81
N ALA A 223 -3.21 -7.99 19.90
CA ALA A 223 -1.76 -7.96 20.20
C ALA A 223 -1.19 -9.37 20.46
N LEU A 224 -1.93 -10.21 21.18
CA LEU A 224 -1.60 -11.62 21.41
C LEU A 224 -1.63 -12.43 20.12
N GLN A 225 -2.65 -12.22 19.28
CA GLN A 225 -2.74 -12.86 17.96
C GLN A 225 -1.53 -12.51 17.08
N LEU A 226 -1.11 -11.24 17.08
CA LEU A 226 0.07 -10.78 16.35
C LEU A 226 1.36 -11.45 16.86
N LEU A 227 1.47 -11.66 18.18
CA LEU A 227 2.60 -12.35 18.79
C LEU A 227 2.65 -13.83 18.37
N THR A 228 1.54 -14.55 18.46
CA THR A 228 1.44 -15.94 18.01
C THR A 228 1.78 -16.06 16.52
N TYR A 229 1.29 -15.14 15.70
CA TYR A 229 1.60 -15.13 14.27
C TYR A 229 3.09 -14.91 13.98
N SER A 230 3.73 -13.98 14.70
CA SER A 230 5.15 -13.68 14.50
C SER A 230 6.08 -14.86 14.75
N ASP A 231 5.73 -15.71 15.72
CA ASP A 231 6.45 -16.96 16.02
C ASP A 231 6.33 -17.95 14.86
N HIS A 232 5.10 -18.16 14.35
CA HIS A 232 4.87 -19.08 13.23
C HIS A 232 5.60 -18.69 11.94
N VAL A 233 5.75 -17.39 11.67
CA VAL A 233 6.39 -16.88 10.44
C VAL A 233 7.88 -16.59 10.63
N GLY A 234 8.37 -16.53 11.87
CA GLY A 234 9.76 -16.18 12.18
C GLY A 234 10.10 -14.72 11.83
N ASP A 235 9.16 -13.80 11.99
CA ASP A 235 9.35 -12.38 11.69
C ASP A 235 9.67 -11.56 12.95
N ASP A 236 10.97 -11.33 13.18
CA ASP A 236 11.51 -10.52 14.28
C ASP A 236 10.91 -9.11 14.35
N SER A 237 10.56 -8.50 13.21
CA SER A 237 9.98 -7.16 13.19
C SER A 237 8.58 -7.18 13.79
N THR A 238 7.77 -8.14 13.36
CA THR A 238 6.40 -8.33 13.87
C THR A 238 6.42 -8.75 15.33
N PHE A 239 7.36 -9.61 15.74
CA PHE A 239 7.57 -9.98 17.15
C PHE A 239 7.85 -8.75 18.03
N LYS A 240 8.80 -7.90 17.63
CA LYS A 240 9.11 -6.68 18.41
C LYS A 240 7.91 -5.75 18.53
N LYS A 241 7.13 -5.60 17.46
CA LYS A 241 5.91 -4.77 17.45
C LYS A 241 4.82 -5.35 18.34
N SER A 242 4.58 -6.66 18.31
CA SER A 242 3.54 -7.31 19.13
C SER A 242 3.86 -7.22 20.62
N ILE A 243 5.12 -7.43 21.02
CA ILE A 243 5.58 -7.21 22.40
C ILE A 243 5.38 -5.76 22.81
N ALA A 244 5.80 -4.79 21.98
CA ALA A 244 5.66 -3.38 22.30
C ALA A 244 4.18 -2.96 22.47
N LEU A 245 3.28 -3.46 21.62
CA LEU A 245 1.84 -3.24 21.74
C LEU A 245 1.29 -3.84 23.03
N PHE A 246 1.57 -5.14 23.28
CA PHE A 246 1.08 -5.80 24.48
C PHE A 246 1.56 -5.10 25.76
N GLU A 247 2.85 -4.80 25.86
CA GLU A 247 3.41 -4.11 27.03
C GLU A 247 2.83 -2.70 27.22
N SER A 248 2.49 -2.00 26.12
CA SER A 248 1.79 -0.71 26.18
C SER A 248 0.35 -0.86 26.70
N PHE A 249 -0.30 -1.97 26.41
CA PHE A 249 -1.68 -2.25 26.82
C PHE A 249 -1.79 -3.02 28.14
N ARG A 250 -0.66 -3.56 28.64
CA ARG A 250 -0.57 -4.41 29.84
C ARG A 250 -1.36 -3.91 31.06
N PRO A 251 -1.40 -2.59 31.39
CA PRO A 251 -2.18 -2.12 32.54
C PRO A 251 -3.67 -2.48 32.49
N TYR A 252 -4.22 -2.72 31.30
CA TYR A 252 -5.63 -3.06 31.06
C TYR A 252 -5.86 -4.57 30.87
N ALA A 253 -4.80 -5.38 30.91
CA ALA A 253 -4.90 -6.80 30.61
C ALA A 253 -5.59 -7.59 31.71
N SER A 254 -6.49 -8.47 31.30
CA SER A 254 -7.10 -9.46 32.19
C SER A 254 -6.06 -10.48 32.65
N ARG A 255 -6.37 -11.20 33.74
CA ARG A 255 -5.49 -12.27 34.22
C ARG A 255 -5.27 -13.35 33.17
N ALA A 256 -6.32 -13.73 32.45
CA ALA A 256 -6.24 -14.73 31.38
C ALA A 256 -5.31 -14.27 30.25
N GLN A 257 -5.37 -13.01 29.84
CA GLN A 257 -4.48 -12.46 28.81
C GLN A 257 -3.02 -12.39 29.27
N LEU A 258 -2.77 -12.05 30.54
CA LEU A 258 -1.42 -12.09 31.12
C LEU A 258 -0.86 -13.53 31.15
N ASP A 259 -1.67 -14.50 31.56
CA ASP A 259 -1.26 -15.91 31.58
C ASP A 259 -1.05 -16.46 30.15
N GLY A 260 -1.89 -16.04 29.19
CA GLY A 260 -1.75 -16.36 27.77
C GLY A 260 -0.46 -15.80 27.16
N TYR A 261 -0.17 -14.53 27.41
CA TYR A 261 1.09 -13.88 27.01
C TYR A 261 2.32 -14.63 27.52
N MET A 262 2.35 -14.94 28.82
CA MET A 262 3.45 -15.69 29.43
C MET A 262 3.59 -17.09 28.83
N THR A 263 2.47 -17.75 28.52
CA THR A 263 2.47 -19.07 27.88
C THR A 263 3.09 -19.00 26.48
N ILE A 264 2.71 -18.00 25.68
CA ILE A 264 3.27 -17.80 24.33
C ILE A 264 4.78 -17.59 24.42
N LEU A 265 5.24 -16.66 25.26
CA LEU A 265 6.68 -16.40 25.45
C LEU A 265 7.46 -17.62 25.94
N ALA A 266 6.90 -18.39 26.86
CA ALA A 266 7.53 -19.61 27.36
C ALA A 266 7.66 -20.68 26.26
N ASN A 267 6.68 -20.79 25.37
CA ASN A 267 6.75 -21.72 24.24
C ASN A 267 7.82 -21.29 23.23
N ILE A 268 7.87 -20.00 22.89
CA ILE A 268 8.91 -19.43 22.01
C ILE A 268 10.30 -19.72 22.58
N PHE A 269 10.51 -19.44 23.87
CA PHE A 269 11.79 -19.69 24.53
C PHE A 269 12.20 -21.16 24.58
N LYS A 270 11.24 -22.09 24.78
CA LYS A 270 11.52 -23.53 24.71
C LYS A 270 11.96 -23.94 23.32
N LEU A 271 11.23 -23.50 22.28
CA LEU A 271 11.55 -23.80 20.89
C LEU A 271 12.93 -23.25 20.50
N THR A 272 13.32 -22.06 20.95
CA THR A 272 14.67 -21.53 20.70
C THR A 272 15.77 -22.31 21.41
N ASN A 273 15.51 -22.82 22.63
CA ASN A 273 16.50 -23.57 23.41
C ASN A 273 16.63 -25.05 23.00
N GLU A 274 15.63 -25.66 22.35
CA GLU A 274 15.79 -26.98 21.76
C GLU A 274 16.84 -26.98 20.62
N TYR A 275 17.13 -25.81 20.01
CA TYR A 275 18.25 -25.62 19.10
C TYR A 275 19.58 -25.24 19.81
N GLU A 276 19.50 -24.77 21.05
CA GLU A 276 20.64 -24.43 21.91
C GLU A 276 20.71 -25.44 23.08
N GLU A 277 21.03 -26.71 22.81
CA GLU A 277 21.42 -27.67 23.86
C GLU A 277 22.76 -27.26 24.50
N SER A 278 22.76 -26.17 25.27
CA SER A 278 23.66 -25.88 26.39
C SER A 278 23.32 -24.50 26.94
N ILE A 279 22.36 -24.42 27.87
CA ILE A 279 22.38 -23.58 29.09
C ILE A 279 20.99 -23.69 29.75
N HIS A 280 20.93 -24.41 30.88
CA HIS A 280 19.75 -24.42 31.75
C HIS A 280 19.63 -23.09 32.49
N LEU A 281 18.63 -22.28 32.13
CA LEU A 281 18.17 -21.16 32.96
C LEU A 281 16.89 -21.56 33.69
N THR A 282 17.01 -21.86 34.97
CA THR A 282 15.88 -22.08 35.89
C THR A 282 15.34 -20.72 36.31
N LEU A 283 14.23 -20.27 35.72
CA LEU A 283 13.51 -19.10 36.21
C LEU A 283 12.69 -19.50 37.46
N LYS A 284 12.93 -18.78 38.56
CA LYS A 284 12.17 -18.89 39.82
C LYS A 284 10.91 -18.03 39.78
#